data_AF-A0A357LF98-F1
#
_entry.id   AF-A0A357LF98-F1
#
_cell.length_a   1.000
_cell.length_b   1.000
_cell.length_c   1.000
_cell.angle_alpha   90.00
_cell.angle_beta   90.00
_cell.angle_gamma   90.00
#
_symmetry.space_group_name_H-M   'P 1'
#
loop_
_entity.id
_entity.type
_entity.pdbx_description
1 polymer ?
#
loop_
_entity_poly.entity_id
_entity_poly.type
_entity_poly.pdbx_seq_one_letter_code
_entity_poly.pdbx_strand_id
1 'polypeptide(L)'
;SREGEIAIAKRIEAGRETMIRALCESSLTFEAITVWRDELRDGRVLLRDIIDLDATYGGGPEARPDMTQPEIAARVQQEEATRLEEAVSIGEDDEDEFDEGALSLSAMEAELRDGVMQTFDAISEDYKKLRRLQDIMIEEELKGSELSASQGKRFKKLQKEIVERVRSVRLNNQRIEALVEQLYDINRRLMALEGKLVRLADNYGVNRRDFLNEYLGHELDPDWLERLREKTGKGWKNFTTKGEKSIVQLREEIGKLSTETGLTVKDFRRIVQTVQKGEREARIAKKEMVEANLRLVISIAKKYTNRG
;
A
#
# COMPACT_ATOMS: atom_id res chain seq x y z
N SER A 1 -17.79 20.52 -14.19
CA SER A 1 -18.37 19.69 -15.27
C SER A 1 -18.27 18.25 -14.84
N ARG A 2 -19.33 17.45 -15.05
CA ARG A 2 -19.39 16.03 -14.68
C ARG A 2 -18.22 15.22 -15.24
N GLU A 3 -17.76 15.56 -16.45
CA GLU A 3 -16.58 14.95 -17.06
C GLU A 3 -15.28 15.24 -16.28
N GLY A 4 -15.16 16.44 -15.71
CA GLY A 4 -14.03 16.82 -14.87
C GLY A 4 -14.00 16.07 -13.54
N GLU A 5 -15.16 15.87 -12.90
CA GLU A 5 -15.28 15.08 -11.67
C GLU A 5 -14.94 13.59 -11.90
N ILE A 6 -15.42 13.01 -13.01
CA ILE A 6 -15.08 11.63 -13.40
C ILE A 6 -13.58 11.51 -13.69
N ALA A 7 -12.98 12.49 -14.37
CA ALA A 7 -11.55 12.49 -14.64
C ALA A 7 -10.71 12.56 -13.36
N ILE A 8 -11.14 13.37 -12.38
CA ILE A 8 -10.49 13.46 -11.07
C ILE A 8 -10.63 12.13 -10.31
N ALA A 9 -11.82 11.52 -10.29
CA ALA A 9 -12.05 10.23 -9.65
C ALA A 9 -11.18 9.12 -10.25
N LYS A 10 -11.06 9.06 -11.58
CA LYS A 10 -10.15 8.11 -12.27
C LYS A 10 -8.69 8.31 -11.89
N ARG A 11 -8.25 9.56 -11.69
CA ARG A 11 -6.88 9.86 -11.22
C ARG A 11 -6.65 9.39 -9.79
N ILE A 12 -7.64 9.55 -8.90
CA ILE A 12 -7.58 9.03 -7.52
C ILE A 12 -7.46 7.50 -7.55
N GLU A 13 -8.30 6.84 -8.34
CA GLU A 13 -8.29 5.38 -8.46
C GLU A 13 -6.98 4.85 -9.09
N ALA A 14 -6.44 5.52 -10.11
CA ALA A 14 -5.17 5.15 -10.73
C ALA A 14 -3.98 5.30 -9.75
N GLY A 15 -3.97 6.36 -8.94
CA GLY A 15 -2.97 6.52 -7.87
C GLY A 15 -3.08 5.41 -6.84
N ARG A 16 -4.31 5.05 -6.43
CA ARG A 16 -4.58 3.91 -5.53
C ARG A 16 -4.10 2.58 -6.12
N GLU A 17 -4.40 2.32 -7.39
CA GLU A 17 -3.97 1.10 -8.08
C GLU A 17 -2.45 1.00 -8.14
N THR A 18 -1.77 2.12 -8.39
CA THR A 18 -0.30 2.19 -8.40
C THR A 18 0.28 1.84 -7.04
N MET A 19 -0.32 2.33 -5.94
CA MET A 19 0.10 1.99 -4.59
C MET A 19 -0.12 0.52 -4.28
N ILE A 20 -1.33 -0.01 -4.53
CA ILE A 20 -1.65 -1.43 -4.25
C ILE A 20 -0.70 -2.35 -5.01
N ARG A 21 -0.46 -2.07 -6.30
CA ARG A 21 0.45 -2.88 -7.13
C ARG A 21 1.84 -2.95 -6.53
N ALA A 22 2.39 -1.81 -6.10
CA ALA A 22 3.72 -1.74 -5.51
C ALA A 22 3.78 -2.40 -4.12
N LEU A 23 2.75 -2.22 -3.30
CA LEU A 23 2.63 -2.86 -1.99
C LEU A 23 2.58 -4.39 -2.09
N CYS A 24 1.86 -4.93 -3.09
CA CYS A 24 1.80 -6.37 -3.36
C CYS A 24 3.13 -6.97 -3.85
N GLU A 25 4.16 -6.18 -4.12
CA GLU A 25 5.50 -6.72 -4.38
C GLU A 25 6.25 -7.06 -3.08
N SER A 26 5.85 -6.47 -1.96
CA SER A 26 6.47 -6.67 -0.63
C SER A 26 5.84 -7.83 0.13
N SER A 27 6.66 -8.59 0.87
CA SER A 27 6.22 -9.66 1.77
C SER A 27 5.24 -9.19 2.85
N LEU A 28 5.42 -7.94 3.31
CA LEU A 28 4.73 -7.34 4.45
C LEU A 28 3.23 -7.22 4.22
N THR A 29 2.85 -6.85 3.00
CA THR A 29 1.44 -6.70 2.61
C THR A 29 0.67 -7.99 2.81
N PHE A 30 1.31 -9.12 2.56
CA PHE A 30 0.68 -10.43 2.70
C PHE A 30 0.65 -10.95 4.12
N GLU A 31 1.66 -10.62 4.92
CA GLU A 31 1.64 -10.87 6.36
C GLU A 31 0.45 -10.12 6.98
N ALA A 32 0.28 -8.85 6.64
CA ALA A 32 -0.88 -8.06 7.07
C ALA A 32 -2.22 -8.64 6.58
N ILE A 33 -2.35 -9.01 5.29
CA ILE A 33 -3.57 -9.64 4.77
C ILE A 33 -3.88 -10.97 5.47
N THR A 34 -2.84 -11.77 5.78
CA THR A 34 -3.02 -13.03 6.51
C THR A 34 -3.50 -12.77 7.94
N VAL A 35 -2.94 -11.77 8.61
CA VAL A 35 -3.41 -11.34 9.94
C VAL A 35 -4.87 -10.88 9.87
N TRP A 36 -5.24 -10.03 8.91
CA TRP A 36 -6.64 -9.57 8.76
C TRP A 36 -7.61 -10.71 8.44
N ARG A 37 -7.19 -11.68 7.64
CA ARG A 37 -7.97 -12.91 7.37
C ARG A 37 -8.22 -13.68 8.66
N ASP A 38 -7.18 -13.88 9.48
CA ASP A 38 -7.31 -14.62 10.74
C ASP A 38 -8.15 -13.84 11.76
N GLU A 39 -7.96 -12.52 11.87
CA GLU A 39 -8.79 -11.65 12.73
C GLU A 39 -10.26 -11.65 12.30
N LEU A 40 -10.53 -11.62 11.00
CA LEU A 40 -11.88 -11.69 10.46
C LEU A 40 -12.52 -13.06 10.74
N ARG A 41 -11.76 -14.15 10.58
CA ARG A 41 -12.21 -15.51 10.90
C ARG A 41 -12.57 -15.66 12.37
N ASP A 42 -11.75 -15.09 13.25
CA ASP A 42 -11.92 -15.14 14.70
C ASP A 42 -12.98 -14.13 15.20
N GLY A 43 -13.52 -13.28 14.33
CA GLY A 43 -14.52 -12.26 14.68
C GLY A 43 -13.97 -11.08 15.48
N ARG A 44 -12.65 -10.85 15.47
CA ARG A 44 -11.99 -9.71 16.15
C ARG A 44 -12.18 -8.38 15.41
N VAL A 45 -12.39 -8.45 14.10
CA VAL A 45 -12.63 -7.31 13.22
C VAL A 45 -13.81 -7.60 12.31
N LEU A 46 -14.51 -6.55 11.88
CA LEU A 46 -15.63 -6.67 10.96
C LEU A 46 -15.15 -6.65 9.51
N LEU A 47 -15.99 -7.14 8.59
CA LEU A 47 -15.64 -7.18 7.18
C LEU A 47 -15.51 -5.75 6.62
N ARG A 48 -16.38 -4.82 7.04
CA ARG A 48 -16.32 -3.39 6.70
C ARG A 48 -15.02 -2.68 7.12
N ASP A 49 -14.31 -3.22 8.09
CA ASP A 49 -13.02 -2.66 8.55
C ASP A 49 -11.87 -3.06 7.64
N ILE A 50 -12.06 -4.10 6.80
CA ILE A 50 -11.04 -4.65 5.91
C ILE A 50 -11.31 -4.26 4.46
N ILE A 51 -12.57 -4.28 4.03
CA ILE A 51 -12.98 -3.98 2.65
C ILE A 51 -13.84 -2.72 2.58
N ASP A 52 -13.89 -2.12 1.39
CA ASP A 52 -14.87 -1.10 1.05
C ASP A 52 -16.22 -1.78 0.76
N LEU A 53 -17.04 -1.94 1.81
CA LEU A 53 -18.30 -2.71 1.77
C LEU A 53 -19.26 -2.16 0.72
N ASP A 54 -19.46 -0.85 0.67
CA ASP A 54 -20.35 -0.18 -0.27
C ASP A 54 -19.88 -0.38 -1.73
N ALA A 55 -18.58 -0.21 -1.99
CA ALA A 55 -18.05 -0.40 -3.34
C ALA A 55 -18.00 -1.87 -3.78
N THR A 56 -18.04 -2.81 -2.83
CA THR A 56 -18.00 -4.25 -3.09
C THR A 56 -19.40 -4.83 -3.27
N TYR A 57 -20.37 -4.37 -2.47
CA TYR A 57 -21.77 -4.74 -2.57
C TYR A 57 -22.47 -4.06 -3.75
N GLY A 58 -22.27 -2.75 -3.90
CA GLY A 58 -22.91 -1.92 -4.93
C GLY A 58 -22.27 -2.00 -6.31
N GLY A 59 -21.65 -3.12 -6.69
CA GLY A 59 -21.18 -3.39 -8.06
C GLY A 59 -20.28 -2.33 -8.70
N GLY A 60 -19.31 -1.77 -7.97
CA GLY A 60 -18.33 -0.84 -8.53
C GLY A 60 -18.92 0.46 -9.14
N PRO A 61 -18.09 1.27 -9.84
CA PRO A 61 -18.56 2.51 -10.45
C PRO A 61 -19.61 2.32 -11.56
N GLU A 62 -19.84 1.09 -12.03
CA GLU A 62 -20.79 0.73 -13.08
C GLU A 62 -22.20 0.38 -12.56
N ALA A 63 -22.35 0.01 -11.28
CA ALA A 63 -23.67 -0.23 -10.67
C ALA A 63 -24.15 0.91 -9.77
N ARG A 64 -23.47 2.07 -9.82
CA ARG A 64 -24.08 3.34 -9.39
C ARG A 64 -25.28 3.62 -10.31
N PRO A 65 -26.46 4.00 -9.77
CA PRO A 65 -27.61 4.35 -10.60
C PRO A 65 -27.23 5.37 -11.66
N ASP A 66 -27.70 5.19 -12.89
CA ASP A 66 -27.42 6.11 -13.99
C ASP A 66 -28.05 7.48 -13.70
N MET A 67 -27.26 8.37 -13.11
CA MET A 67 -27.66 9.74 -12.75
C MET A 67 -27.82 10.66 -13.96
N THR A 68 -27.91 10.13 -15.19
CA THR A 68 -28.27 10.91 -16.39
C THR A 68 -29.77 11.13 -16.53
N GLN A 69 -30.61 10.34 -15.83
CA GLN A 69 -32.05 10.55 -15.82
C GLN A 69 -32.46 11.51 -14.68
N PRO A 70 -33.12 12.64 -14.98
CA PRO A 70 -33.46 13.65 -13.98
C PRO A 70 -34.42 13.13 -12.90
N GLU A 71 -35.28 12.16 -13.19
CA GLU A 71 -36.15 11.51 -12.20
C GLU A 71 -35.36 10.63 -11.22
N ILE A 72 -34.34 9.90 -11.69
CA ILE A 72 -33.49 9.05 -10.85
C ILE A 72 -32.55 9.90 -9.99
N ALA A 73 -32.00 10.98 -10.54
CA ALA A 73 -31.16 11.91 -9.79
C ALA A 73 -31.94 12.70 -8.73
N ALA A 74 -33.16 13.13 -9.04
CA ALA A 74 -34.05 13.77 -8.07
C ALA A 74 -34.44 12.81 -6.95
N ARG A 75 -34.71 11.55 -7.29
CA ARG A 75 -35.08 10.50 -6.33
C ARG A 75 -33.92 10.11 -5.41
N VAL A 76 -32.70 9.96 -5.92
CA VAL A 76 -31.50 9.70 -5.09
C VAL A 76 -31.16 10.90 -4.21
N GLN A 77 -31.31 12.13 -4.71
CA GLN A 77 -31.11 13.34 -3.90
C GLN A 77 -32.20 13.53 -2.84
N GLN A 78 -33.44 13.11 -3.13
CA GLN A 78 -34.51 13.07 -2.15
C GLN A 78 -34.23 11.98 -1.10
N GLU A 79 -33.86 10.77 -1.50
CA GLU A 79 -33.52 9.64 -0.62
C GLU A 79 -32.29 9.95 0.26
N GLU A 80 -31.27 10.64 -0.26
CA GLU A 80 -30.14 11.13 0.54
C GLU A 80 -30.53 12.28 1.48
N ALA A 81 -31.44 13.17 1.04
CA ALA A 81 -31.92 14.27 1.88
C ALA A 81 -32.84 13.77 3.00
N THR A 82 -33.74 12.81 2.75
CA THR A 82 -34.54 12.17 3.79
C THR A 82 -33.68 11.36 4.75
N ARG A 83 -32.67 10.62 4.28
CA ARG A 83 -31.72 9.93 5.18
C ARG A 83 -30.93 10.87 6.07
N LEU A 84 -30.58 12.06 5.57
CA LEU A 84 -29.92 13.11 6.36
C LEU A 84 -30.90 13.81 7.32
N GLU A 85 -32.19 13.90 7.00
CA GLU A 85 -33.22 14.41 7.90
C GLU A 85 -33.58 13.38 9.00
N GLU A 86 -33.70 12.10 8.65
CA GLU A 86 -33.93 10.98 9.56
C GLU A 86 -32.75 10.77 10.51
N ALA A 87 -31.50 10.84 10.03
CA ALA A 87 -30.31 10.74 10.87
C ALA A 87 -30.18 11.90 11.88
N VAL A 88 -30.84 13.03 11.62
CA VAL A 88 -30.87 14.20 12.51
C VAL A 88 -32.11 14.17 13.43
N SER A 89 -33.09 13.33 13.13
CA SER A 89 -34.30 13.11 13.94
C SER A 89 -34.15 12.02 15.01
N ILE A 90 -32.99 11.37 15.14
CA ILE A 90 -32.68 10.38 16.21
C ILE A 90 -32.40 11.07 17.57
N GLY A 91 -32.89 12.30 17.75
CA GLY A 91 -32.88 13.02 19.01
C GLY A 91 -34.30 13.28 19.47
N GLU A 92 -34.76 12.42 20.38
CA GLU A 92 -36.05 12.43 21.11
C GLU A 92 -37.19 11.65 20.44
N ASP A 93 -37.35 10.40 20.91
CA ASP A 93 -38.53 9.53 20.93
C ASP A 93 -39.36 9.39 19.63
N ASP A 94 -39.00 8.40 18.81
CA ASP A 94 -39.95 7.45 18.19
C ASP A 94 -39.17 6.22 17.68
N GLU A 95 -39.33 5.09 18.36
CA GLU A 95 -38.97 3.77 17.84
C GLU A 95 -40.01 3.39 16.77
N ASP A 96 -39.55 2.87 15.62
CA ASP A 96 -40.33 2.24 14.55
C ASP A 96 -40.74 3.08 13.31
N GLU A 97 -39.76 3.59 12.55
CA GLU A 97 -39.88 3.62 11.07
C GLU A 97 -38.48 3.66 10.39
N PHE A 98 -37.76 2.54 10.38
CA PHE A 98 -36.53 2.38 9.59
C PHE A 98 -36.90 1.88 8.18
N ASP A 99 -36.57 2.68 7.16
CA ASP A 99 -36.56 2.40 5.71
C ASP A 99 -36.33 0.90 5.37
N GLU A 100 -37.42 0.16 5.08
CA GLU A 100 -37.44 -1.28 4.76
C GLU A 100 -36.71 -1.65 3.45
N GLY A 101 -36.13 -0.69 2.71
CA GLY A 101 -35.51 -0.91 1.40
C GLY A 101 -33.99 -1.08 1.39
N ALA A 102 -33.27 -0.70 2.46
CA ALA A 102 -31.82 -0.78 2.52
C ALA A 102 -31.38 -2.03 3.28
N LEU A 103 -30.63 -2.94 2.65
CA LEU A 103 -30.01 -4.03 3.40
C LEU A 103 -29.15 -3.45 4.54
N SER A 104 -29.35 -3.96 5.74
CA SER A 104 -28.49 -3.64 6.88
C SER A 104 -27.03 -3.96 6.55
N LEU A 105 -26.09 -3.14 7.03
CA LEU A 105 -24.65 -3.37 6.87
C LEU A 105 -24.26 -4.81 7.27
N SER A 106 -24.87 -5.35 8.31
CA SER A 106 -24.63 -6.73 8.76
C SER A 106 -25.12 -7.79 7.76
N ALA A 107 -26.18 -7.51 7.00
CA ALA A 107 -26.68 -8.39 5.95
C ALA A 107 -25.75 -8.39 4.72
N MET A 108 -25.28 -7.21 4.30
CA MET A 108 -24.27 -7.09 3.24
C MET A 108 -22.96 -7.80 3.61
N GLU A 109 -22.53 -7.67 4.88
CA GLU A 109 -21.35 -8.37 5.38
C GLU A 109 -21.52 -9.89 5.32
N ALA A 110 -22.68 -10.42 5.72
CA ALA A 110 -22.95 -11.85 5.70
C ALA A 110 -22.89 -12.44 4.28
N GLU A 111 -23.44 -11.72 3.28
CA GLU A 111 -23.43 -12.17 1.88
C GLU A 111 -22.02 -12.17 1.28
N LEU A 112 -21.20 -11.18 1.61
CA LEU A 112 -19.85 -11.03 1.04
C LEU A 112 -18.77 -11.82 1.79
N ARG A 113 -19.03 -12.20 3.05
CA ARG A 113 -18.05 -12.84 3.95
C ARG A 113 -17.39 -14.06 3.33
N ASP A 114 -18.19 -15.01 2.83
CA ASP A 114 -17.65 -16.26 2.31
C ASP A 114 -16.80 -16.05 1.06
N GLY A 115 -17.23 -15.19 0.14
CA GLY A 115 -16.47 -14.88 -1.08
C GLY A 115 -15.16 -14.15 -0.80
N VAL A 116 -15.17 -13.20 0.13
CA VAL A 116 -13.95 -12.47 0.54
C VAL A 116 -12.99 -13.40 1.28
N MET A 117 -13.50 -14.25 2.18
CA MET A 117 -12.68 -15.24 2.87
C MET A 117 -12.03 -16.22 1.89
N GLN A 118 -12.77 -16.76 0.92
CA GLN A 118 -12.19 -17.63 -0.12
C GLN A 118 -11.09 -16.91 -0.93
N THR A 119 -11.27 -15.61 -1.19
CA THR A 119 -10.26 -14.82 -1.88
C THR A 119 -9.00 -14.63 -1.04
N PHE A 120 -9.14 -14.35 0.27
CA PHE A 120 -8.01 -14.28 1.19
C PHE A 120 -7.30 -15.63 1.37
N ASP A 121 -8.03 -16.73 1.39
CA ASP A 121 -7.48 -18.09 1.40
C ASP A 121 -6.59 -18.32 0.18
N ALA A 122 -7.10 -18.01 -1.02
CA ALA A 122 -6.35 -18.14 -2.27
C ALA A 122 -5.11 -17.22 -2.32
N ILE A 123 -5.23 -15.97 -1.86
CA ILE A 123 -4.09 -15.04 -1.75
C ILE A 123 -3.02 -15.62 -0.82
N SER A 124 -3.42 -16.18 0.33
CA SER A 124 -2.49 -16.78 1.29
C SER A 124 -1.73 -17.98 0.69
N GLU A 125 -2.39 -18.82 -0.09
CA GLU A 125 -1.74 -19.96 -0.77
C GLU A 125 -0.77 -19.54 -1.87
N ASP A 126 -1.17 -18.60 -2.73
CA ASP A 126 -0.31 -18.09 -3.80
C ASP A 126 0.90 -17.35 -3.22
N TYR A 127 0.71 -16.63 -2.11
CA TYR A 127 1.80 -15.98 -1.43
C TYR A 127 2.80 -16.95 -0.79
N LYS A 128 2.36 -18.07 -0.20
CA LYS A 128 3.30 -19.11 0.29
C LYS A 128 4.22 -19.62 -0.82
N LYS A 129 3.73 -19.66 -2.08
CA LYS A 129 4.56 -20.02 -3.24
C LYS A 129 5.50 -18.89 -3.64
N LEU A 130 5.03 -17.63 -3.59
CA LEU A 130 5.85 -16.45 -3.89
C LEU A 130 6.97 -16.26 -2.86
N ARG A 131 6.67 -16.39 -1.57
CA ARG A 131 7.64 -16.24 -0.47
C ARG A 131 8.81 -17.20 -0.61
N ARG A 132 8.56 -18.47 -0.94
CA ARG A 132 9.63 -19.45 -1.24
C ARG A 132 10.54 -18.99 -2.38
N LEU A 133 10.01 -18.32 -3.40
CA LEU A 133 10.82 -17.78 -4.49
C LEU A 133 11.57 -16.51 -4.07
N GLN A 134 10.99 -15.67 -3.20
CA GLN A 134 11.67 -14.51 -2.61
C GLN A 134 12.83 -14.93 -1.72
N ASP A 135 12.64 -15.95 -0.89
CA ASP A 135 13.69 -16.47 -0.02
C ASP A 135 14.87 -17.01 -0.86
N ILE A 136 14.58 -17.80 -1.91
CA ILE A 136 15.61 -18.26 -2.87
C ILE A 136 16.28 -17.06 -3.55
N MET A 137 15.53 -16.05 -3.98
CA MET A 137 16.08 -14.86 -4.64
C MET A 137 17.10 -14.14 -3.76
N ILE A 138 16.77 -13.93 -2.48
CA ILE A 138 17.66 -13.27 -1.52
C ILE A 138 18.87 -14.15 -1.24
N GLU A 139 18.67 -15.46 -1.06
CA GLU A 139 19.79 -16.40 -0.87
C GLU A 139 20.76 -16.44 -2.05
N GLU A 140 20.25 -16.42 -3.28
CA GLU A 140 21.09 -16.36 -4.48
C GLU A 140 21.84 -15.02 -4.56
N GLU A 141 21.18 -13.90 -4.27
CA GLU A 141 21.82 -12.58 -4.30
C GLU A 141 22.91 -12.44 -3.23
N LEU A 142 22.69 -13.00 -2.03
CA LEU A 142 23.70 -13.10 -0.97
C LEU A 142 24.90 -13.97 -1.38
N LYS A 143 24.73 -14.88 -2.35
CA LYS A 143 25.81 -15.67 -2.96
C LYS A 143 26.38 -15.04 -4.24
N GLY A 144 25.91 -13.85 -4.63
CA GLY A 144 26.31 -13.19 -5.88
C GLY A 144 25.73 -13.81 -7.16
N SER A 145 24.63 -14.56 -7.04
CA SER A 145 23.90 -15.21 -8.14
C SER A 145 22.50 -14.62 -8.30
N GLU A 146 21.82 -14.95 -9.39
CA GLU A 146 20.45 -14.51 -9.66
C GLU A 146 19.49 -15.71 -9.80
N LEU A 147 18.20 -15.45 -9.67
CA LEU A 147 17.18 -16.46 -9.99
C LEU A 147 17.35 -17.01 -11.42
N SER A 148 17.13 -18.31 -11.59
CA SER A 148 17.08 -18.90 -12.93
C SER A 148 15.97 -18.27 -13.77
N ALA A 149 16.13 -18.25 -15.10
CA ALA A 149 15.12 -17.70 -16.00
C ALA A 149 13.72 -18.31 -15.81
N SER A 150 13.63 -19.58 -15.41
CA SER A 150 12.37 -20.26 -15.09
C SER A 150 11.76 -19.74 -13.79
N GLN A 151 12.56 -19.62 -12.73
CA GLN A 151 12.13 -19.07 -11.45
C GLN A 151 11.70 -17.61 -11.58
N GLY A 152 12.45 -16.78 -12.31
CA GLY A 152 12.11 -15.39 -12.57
C GLY A 152 10.78 -15.22 -13.33
N LYS A 153 10.49 -16.09 -14.31
CA LYS A 153 9.18 -16.10 -14.99
C LYS A 153 8.04 -16.50 -14.04
N ARG A 154 8.25 -17.53 -13.22
CA ARG A 154 7.26 -17.99 -12.23
C ARG A 154 6.99 -16.92 -11.17
N PHE A 155 8.03 -16.24 -10.70
CA PHE A 155 7.95 -15.13 -9.76
C PHE A 155 7.05 -14.02 -10.30
N LYS A 156 7.34 -13.52 -11.51
CA LYS A 156 6.54 -12.47 -12.16
C LYS A 156 5.09 -12.89 -12.39
N LYS A 157 4.85 -14.16 -12.74
CA LYS A 157 3.50 -14.70 -12.92
C LYS A 157 2.71 -14.68 -11.60
N LEU A 158 3.28 -15.24 -10.54
CA LEU A 158 2.63 -15.27 -9.21
C LEU A 158 2.39 -13.86 -8.69
N GLN A 159 3.37 -12.96 -8.83
CA GLN A 159 3.22 -11.55 -8.45
C GLN A 159 2.02 -10.90 -9.16
N LYS A 160 1.87 -11.12 -10.47
CA LYS A 160 0.74 -10.58 -11.24
C LYS A 160 -0.60 -11.16 -10.78
N GLU A 161 -0.69 -12.49 -10.61
CA GLU A 161 -1.91 -13.16 -10.16
C GLU A 161 -2.34 -12.67 -8.78
N ILE A 162 -1.39 -12.49 -7.86
CA ILE A 162 -1.67 -11.99 -6.52
C ILE A 162 -2.14 -10.54 -6.54
N VAL A 163 -1.51 -9.66 -7.33
CA VAL A 163 -1.97 -8.26 -7.50
C VAL A 163 -3.41 -8.23 -8.01
N GLU A 164 -3.76 -9.08 -8.97
CA GLU A 164 -5.13 -9.16 -9.52
C GLU A 164 -6.15 -9.63 -8.47
N ARG A 165 -5.78 -10.60 -7.62
CA ARG A 165 -6.64 -11.04 -6.50
C ARG A 165 -6.79 -9.97 -5.41
N VAL A 166 -5.72 -9.31 -5.00
CA VAL A 166 -5.81 -8.23 -4.00
C VAL A 166 -6.67 -7.08 -4.52
N ARG A 167 -6.59 -6.77 -5.81
CA ARG A 167 -7.46 -5.78 -6.47
C ARG A 167 -8.95 -6.14 -6.37
N SER A 168 -9.32 -7.42 -6.48
CA SER A 168 -10.72 -7.83 -6.43
C SER A 168 -11.37 -7.66 -5.06
N VAL A 169 -10.58 -7.70 -3.98
CA VAL A 169 -11.09 -7.58 -2.60
C VAL A 169 -11.44 -6.14 -2.20
N ARG A 170 -11.01 -5.13 -2.98
CA ARG A 170 -11.27 -3.69 -2.71
C ARG A 170 -10.99 -3.32 -1.25
N LEU A 171 -9.73 -3.46 -0.83
CA LEU A 171 -9.30 -3.11 0.53
C LEU A 171 -9.74 -1.69 0.92
N ASN A 172 -10.17 -1.56 2.18
CA ASN A 172 -10.51 -0.29 2.80
C ASN A 172 -9.28 0.65 2.77
N ASN A 173 -9.52 1.93 2.55
CA ASN A 173 -8.47 2.95 2.45
C ASN A 173 -7.60 3.01 3.72
N GLN A 174 -8.18 2.81 4.91
CA GLN A 174 -7.42 2.79 6.17
C GLN A 174 -6.40 1.64 6.21
N ARG A 175 -6.75 0.47 5.65
CA ARG A 175 -5.85 -0.68 5.56
C ARG A 175 -4.72 -0.45 4.58
N ILE A 176 -5.00 0.20 3.45
CA ILE A 176 -3.97 0.61 2.50
C ILE A 176 -3.01 1.62 3.14
N GLU A 177 -3.52 2.61 3.87
CA GLU A 177 -2.71 3.60 4.57
C GLU A 177 -1.79 2.96 5.62
N ALA A 178 -2.29 2.00 6.40
CA ALA A 178 -1.47 1.25 7.37
C ALA A 178 -0.31 0.48 6.69
N LEU A 179 -0.55 -0.12 5.52
CA LEU A 179 0.50 -0.79 4.74
C LEU A 179 1.56 0.18 4.22
N VAL A 180 1.13 1.36 3.77
CA VAL A 180 2.04 2.43 3.32
C VAL A 180 2.91 2.92 4.47
N GLU A 181 2.32 3.11 5.66
CA GLU A 181 3.05 3.51 6.86
C GLU A 181 4.11 2.46 7.25
N GLN A 182 3.74 1.18 7.30
CA GLN A 182 4.67 0.09 7.57
C GLN A 182 5.84 0.05 6.57
N LEU A 183 5.56 0.27 5.28
CA LEU A 183 6.59 0.38 4.24
C LEU A 183 7.54 1.55 4.52
N TYR A 184 7.01 2.71 4.90
CA TYR A 184 7.83 3.88 5.22
C TYR A 184 8.64 3.72 6.49
N ASP A 185 8.18 2.98 7.48
CA ASP A 185 8.93 2.67 8.70
C ASP A 185 10.19 1.88 8.38
N ILE A 186 10.07 0.87 7.53
CA ILE A 186 11.21 0.08 7.06
C ILE A 186 12.12 0.92 6.18
N ASN A 187 11.58 1.78 5.33
CA ASN A 187 12.39 2.71 4.56
C ASN A 187 13.21 3.66 5.46
N ARG A 188 12.64 4.15 6.57
CA ARG A 188 13.38 4.96 7.55
C ARG A 188 14.50 4.15 8.22
N ARG A 189 14.25 2.88 8.57
CA ARG A 189 15.28 1.95 9.08
C ARG A 189 16.41 1.76 8.07
N LEU A 190 16.09 1.45 6.81
CA LEU A 190 17.08 1.29 5.74
C LEU A 190 17.92 2.55 5.55
N MET A 191 17.29 3.72 5.41
CA MET A 191 17.97 5.00 5.25
C MET A 191 18.87 5.35 6.44
N ALA A 192 18.48 4.96 7.66
CA ALA A 192 19.32 5.14 8.85
C ALA A 192 20.59 4.27 8.80
N LEU A 193 20.48 3.01 8.34
CA LEU A 193 21.63 2.11 8.15
C LEU A 193 22.56 2.60 7.04
N GLU A 194 22.02 2.93 5.87
CA GLU A 194 22.78 3.50 4.75
C GLU A 194 23.44 4.81 5.15
N GLY A 195 22.74 5.67 5.90
CA GLY A 195 23.29 6.92 6.43
C GLY A 195 24.39 6.72 7.48
N LYS A 196 24.36 5.65 8.27
CA LYS A 196 25.48 5.27 9.15
C LYS A 196 26.68 4.81 8.32
N LEU A 197 26.45 4.02 7.27
CA LEU A 197 27.52 3.50 6.41
C LEU A 197 28.21 4.62 5.62
N VAL A 198 27.44 5.56 5.06
CA VAL A 198 27.98 6.76 4.39
C VAL A 198 28.82 7.61 5.34
N ARG A 199 28.33 7.86 6.57
CA ARG A 199 29.10 8.62 7.58
C ARG A 199 30.36 7.89 8.01
N LEU A 200 30.32 6.57 8.09
CA LEU A 200 31.52 5.76 8.37
C LEU A 200 32.56 5.94 7.26
N ALA A 201 32.15 5.91 6.00
CA ALA A 201 33.03 6.15 4.86
C ALA A 201 33.64 7.57 4.90
N ASP A 202 32.81 8.58 5.18
CA ASP A 202 33.24 9.98 5.31
C ASP A 202 34.26 10.19 6.44
N ASN A 203 34.09 9.53 7.59
CA ASN A 203 35.04 9.57 8.71
C ASN A 203 36.45 9.07 8.35
N TYR A 204 36.57 8.22 7.32
CA TYR A 204 37.85 7.77 6.80
C TYR A 204 38.32 8.58 5.57
N GLY A 205 37.57 9.61 5.15
CA GLY A 205 37.92 10.48 4.03
C GLY A 205 37.51 9.93 2.66
N VAL A 206 36.50 9.05 2.61
CA VAL A 206 35.88 8.61 1.35
C VAL A 206 34.75 9.56 0.99
N ASN A 207 34.80 10.14 -0.22
CA ASN A 207 33.77 11.05 -0.69
C ASN A 207 32.41 10.33 -0.83
N ARG A 208 31.32 11.00 -0.42
CA ARG A 208 29.95 10.45 -0.51
C ARG A 208 29.58 9.99 -1.92
N ARG A 209 29.94 10.74 -2.96
CA ARG A 209 29.59 10.39 -4.35
C ARG A 209 30.32 9.10 -4.77
N ASP A 210 31.60 9.00 -4.47
CA ASP A 210 32.41 7.83 -4.77
C ASP A 210 31.90 6.61 -4.00
N PHE A 211 31.56 6.79 -2.72
CA PHE A 211 30.94 5.75 -1.91
C PHE A 211 29.64 5.23 -2.55
N LEU A 212 28.73 6.13 -2.93
CA LEU A 212 27.44 5.74 -3.51
C LEU A 212 27.60 5.00 -4.86
N ASN A 213 28.60 5.37 -5.67
CA ASN A 213 28.88 4.68 -6.93
C ASN A 213 29.31 3.22 -6.71
N GLU A 214 30.05 2.94 -5.63
CA GLU A 214 30.48 1.57 -5.31
C GLU A 214 29.41 0.78 -4.54
N TYR A 215 28.56 1.46 -3.78
CA TYR A 215 27.57 0.82 -2.91
C TYR A 215 26.26 0.46 -3.64
N LEU A 216 25.73 1.36 -4.47
CA LEU A 216 24.45 1.17 -5.13
C LEU A 216 24.52 0.03 -6.16
N GLY A 217 23.62 -0.94 -6.05
CA GLY A 217 23.63 -2.16 -6.87
C GLY A 217 24.49 -3.28 -6.29
N HIS A 218 25.21 -3.03 -5.20
CA HIS A 218 26.04 -4.00 -4.50
C HIS A 218 25.71 -4.04 -3.00
N GLU A 219 24.47 -3.71 -2.62
CA GLU A 219 24.05 -3.59 -1.23
C GLU A 219 24.09 -4.93 -0.47
N LEU A 220 23.85 -6.05 -1.15
CA LEU A 220 23.86 -7.41 -0.58
C LEU A 220 25.03 -8.28 -1.07
N ASP A 221 25.90 -7.71 -1.90
CA ASP A 221 27.01 -8.43 -2.50
C ASP A 221 28.05 -8.88 -1.45
N PRO A 222 28.38 -10.19 -1.38
CA PRO A 222 29.29 -10.74 -0.36
C PRO A 222 30.74 -10.27 -0.55
N ASP A 223 31.17 -10.07 -1.80
CA ASP A 223 32.54 -9.70 -2.16
C ASP A 223 32.75 -8.19 -2.21
N TRP A 224 31.72 -7.40 -1.88
CA TRP A 224 31.76 -5.94 -1.94
C TRP A 224 32.92 -5.34 -1.14
N LEU A 225 33.13 -5.83 0.09
CA LEU A 225 34.21 -5.33 0.94
C LEU A 225 35.59 -5.64 0.35
N GLU A 226 35.76 -6.82 -0.25
CA GLU A 226 37.04 -7.22 -0.85
C GLU A 226 37.34 -6.41 -2.11
N ARG A 227 36.35 -6.18 -2.98
CA ARG A 227 36.52 -5.27 -4.12
C ARG A 227 36.88 -3.85 -3.70
N LEU A 228 36.35 -3.38 -2.58
CA LEU A 228 36.73 -2.07 -2.03
C LEU A 228 38.17 -2.03 -1.51
N ARG A 229 38.76 -3.17 -1.11
CA ARG A 229 40.18 -3.21 -0.69
C ARG A 229 41.14 -2.98 -1.86
N GLU A 230 40.72 -3.27 -3.08
CA GLU A 230 41.51 -3.02 -4.30
C GLU A 230 41.56 -1.54 -4.69
N LYS A 231 40.65 -0.71 -4.15
CA LYS A 231 40.59 0.72 -4.48
C LYS A 231 41.82 1.47 -3.97
N THR A 232 42.30 2.39 -4.80
CA THR A 232 43.41 3.26 -4.46
C THR A 232 42.94 4.41 -3.57
N GLY A 233 43.81 4.85 -2.67
CA GLY A 233 43.51 5.95 -1.75
C GLY A 233 43.54 5.53 -0.28
N LYS A 234 44.14 6.39 0.56
CA LYS A 234 44.30 6.16 1.99
C LYS A 234 42.94 6.04 2.70
N GLY A 235 41.92 6.74 2.22
CA GLY A 235 40.59 6.69 2.80
C GLY A 235 39.90 5.34 2.62
N TRP A 236 39.89 4.81 1.40
CA TRP A 236 39.37 3.47 1.10
C TRP A 236 40.08 2.38 1.90
N LYS A 237 41.42 2.41 1.96
CA LYS A 237 42.20 1.45 2.76
C LYS A 237 41.85 1.50 4.24
N ASN A 238 41.73 2.70 4.82
CA ASN A 238 41.36 2.82 6.24
C ASN A 238 39.91 2.41 6.49
N PHE A 239 38.99 2.76 5.57
CA PHE A 239 37.58 2.37 5.65
C PHE A 239 37.43 0.85 5.68
N THR A 240 38.07 0.14 4.75
CA THR A 240 37.94 -1.32 4.63
C THR A 240 38.72 -2.12 5.66
N THR A 241 39.74 -1.55 6.30
CA THR A 241 40.54 -2.25 7.33
C THR A 241 40.12 -1.88 8.74
N LYS A 242 40.04 -0.57 9.06
CA LYS A 242 39.69 -0.11 10.40
C LYS A 242 38.17 -0.09 10.63
N GLY A 243 37.40 0.13 9.57
CA GLY A 243 35.94 0.15 9.60
C GLY A 243 35.29 -1.21 9.39
N GLU A 244 36.05 -2.26 9.08
CA GLU A 244 35.58 -3.59 8.68
C GLU A 244 34.45 -4.13 9.56
N LYS A 245 34.67 -4.19 10.88
CA LYS A 245 33.67 -4.71 11.82
C LYS A 245 32.34 -3.96 11.74
N SER A 246 32.40 -2.63 11.68
CA SER A 246 31.20 -1.79 11.59
C SER A 246 30.50 -1.92 10.23
N ILE A 247 31.27 -2.08 9.14
CA ILE A 247 30.74 -2.31 7.80
C ILE A 247 29.97 -3.63 7.75
N VAL A 248 30.58 -4.72 8.23
CA VAL A 248 29.96 -6.05 8.25
C VAL A 248 28.66 -6.02 9.06
N GLN A 249 28.68 -5.44 10.26
CA GLN A 249 27.49 -5.31 11.10
C GLN A 249 26.35 -4.52 10.41
N LEU A 250 26.67 -3.37 9.81
CA LEU A 250 25.66 -2.56 9.12
C LEU A 250 25.09 -3.29 7.90
N ARG A 251 25.92 -4.00 7.14
CA ARG A 251 25.47 -4.78 5.97
C ARG A 251 24.65 -6.00 6.37
N GLU A 252 24.98 -6.67 7.47
CA GLU A 252 24.15 -7.73 8.05
C GLU A 252 22.77 -7.19 8.47
N GLU A 253 22.70 -6.01 9.09
CA GLU A 253 21.43 -5.36 9.42
C GLU A 253 20.61 -5.00 8.17
N ILE A 254 21.26 -4.55 7.09
CA ILE A 254 20.61 -4.30 5.79
C ILE A 254 20.11 -5.62 5.17
N GLY A 255 20.90 -6.69 5.22
CA GLY A 255 20.49 -8.02 4.73
C GLY A 255 19.30 -8.59 5.51
N LYS A 256 19.22 -8.34 6.82
CA LYS A 256 18.03 -8.66 7.63
C LYS A 256 16.80 -7.92 7.16
N LEU A 257 16.90 -6.63 6.81
CA LEU A 257 15.78 -5.88 6.23
C LEU A 257 15.33 -6.45 4.88
N SER A 258 16.27 -6.85 4.03
CA SER A 258 15.93 -7.52 2.77
C SER A 258 15.19 -8.84 3.00
N THR A 259 15.62 -9.62 3.99
CA THR A 259 14.95 -10.87 4.38
C THR A 259 13.55 -10.64 4.98
N GLU A 260 13.40 -9.60 5.82
CA GLU A 260 12.12 -9.17 6.41
C GLU A 260 11.13 -8.77 5.31
N THR A 261 11.58 -8.00 4.32
CA THR A 261 10.76 -7.46 3.23
C THR A 261 10.57 -8.40 2.03
N GLY A 262 11.34 -9.49 1.95
CA GLY A 262 11.33 -10.38 0.78
C GLY A 262 11.84 -9.68 -0.51
N LEU A 263 12.62 -8.62 -0.37
CA LEU A 263 13.01 -7.73 -1.45
C LEU A 263 14.50 -7.37 -1.40
N THR A 264 15.08 -7.25 -2.59
CA THR A 264 16.42 -6.64 -2.76
C THR A 264 16.35 -5.16 -2.35
N VAL A 265 17.46 -4.59 -1.88
CA VAL A 265 17.49 -3.15 -1.50
C VAL A 265 17.11 -2.26 -2.68
N LYS A 266 17.52 -2.65 -3.89
CA LYS A 266 17.19 -1.98 -5.14
C LYS A 266 15.68 -2.01 -5.42
N ASP A 267 15.06 -3.17 -5.32
CA ASP A 267 13.62 -3.32 -5.55
C ASP A 267 12.80 -2.61 -4.48
N PHE A 268 13.22 -2.70 -3.22
CA PHE A 268 12.58 -1.98 -2.13
C PHE A 268 12.56 -0.46 -2.40
N ARG A 269 13.69 0.11 -2.82
CA ARG A 269 13.78 1.55 -3.17
C ARG A 269 12.85 1.91 -4.34
N ARG A 270 12.76 1.06 -5.36
CA ARG A 270 11.82 1.22 -6.49
C ARG A 270 10.37 1.23 -6.00
N ILE A 271 10.00 0.26 -5.16
CA ILE A 271 8.64 0.12 -4.60
C ILE A 271 8.26 1.37 -3.80
N VAL A 272 9.14 1.83 -2.89
CA VAL A 272 8.91 3.06 -2.11
C VAL A 272 8.66 4.26 -3.02
N GLN A 273 9.45 4.42 -4.09
CA GLN A 273 9.27 5.51 -5.05
C GLN A 273 7.95 5.40 -5.81
N THR A 274 7.54 4.19 -6.20
CA THR A 274 6.27 3.94 -6.88
C THR A 274 5.08 4.25 -5.97
N VAL A 275 5.13 3.83 -4.70
CA VAL A 275 4.08 4.15 -3.70
C VAL A 275 3.99 5.64 -3.48
N GLN A 276 5.11 6.32 -3.23
CA GLN A 276 5.14 7.78 -3.06
C GLN A 276 4.59 8.54 -4.27
N LYS A 277 4.85 8.03 -5.49
CA LYS A 277 4.29 8.61 -6.71
C LYS A 277 2.77 8.46 -6.75
N GLY A 278 2.25 7.25 -6.53
CA GLY A 278 0.80 6.99 -6.48
C GLY A 278 0.09 7.81 -5.41
N GLU A 279 0.69 7.92 -4.23
CA GLU A 279 0.18 8.72 -3.11
C GLU A 279 0.09 10.21 -3.48
N ARG A 280 1.15 10.77 -4.07
CA ARG A 280 1.15 12.18 -4.51
C ARG A 280 0.08 12.44 -5.57
N GLU A 281 -0.05 11.57 -6.55
CA GLU A 281 -1.04 11.71 -7.62
C GLU A 281 -2.47 11.63 -7.08
N ALA A 282 -2.75 10.67 -6.19
CA ALA A 282 -4.06 10.53 -5.54
C ALA A 282 -4.37 11.74 -4.65
N ARG A 283 -3.40 12.24 -3.87
CA ARG A 283 -3.57 13.40 -2.99
C ARG A 283 -3.83 14.69 -3.77
N ILE A 284 -3.12 14.92 -4.87
CA ILE A 284 -3.34 16.08 -5.74
C ILE A 284 -4.76 16.03 -6.33
N ALA A 285 -5.17 14.87 -6.85
CA ALA A 285 -6.51 14.69 -7.40
C ALA A 285 -7.61 14.86 -6.33
N LYS A 286 -7.42 14.32 -5.12
CA LYS A 286 -8.34 14.54 -3.98
C LYS A 286 -8.45 16.04 -3.64
N LYS A 287 -7.35 16.78 -3.63
CA LYS A 287 -7.36 18.23 -3.38
C LYS A 287 -8.16 18.99 -4.45
N GLU A 288 -7.93 18.69 -5.72
CA GLU A 288 -8.69 19.28 -6.83
C GLU A 288 -10.20 18.98 -6.71
N MET A 289 -10.56 17.77 -6.30
CA MET A 289 -11.96 17.38 -6.07
C MET A 289 -12.61 18.23 -4.97
N VAL A 290 -11.91 18.41 -3.84
CA VAL A 290 -12.40 19.21 -2.71
C VAL A 290 -12.57 20.68 -3.11
N GLU A 291 -11.60 21.26 -3.82
CA GLU A 291 -11.67 22.64 -4.31
C GLU A 291 -12.82 22.85 -5.29
N ALA A 292 -13.06 21.89 -6.20
CA ALA A 292 -14.18 21.93 -7.13
C ALA A 292 -15.56 21.87 -6.43
N ASN A 293 -15.64 21.17 -5.29
CA ASN A 293 -16.87 21.01 -4.51
C ASN A 293 -17.05 22.05 -3.39
N LEU A 294 -16.07 22.94 -3.17
CA LEU A 294 -16.10 23.91 -2.08
C LEU A 294 -17.38 24.79 -2.08
N ARG A 295 -17.88 25.14 -3.26
CA ARG A 295 -19.12 25.93 -3.40
C ARG A 295 -20.36 25.19 -2.91
N LEU A 296 -20.43 23.87 -3.12
CA LEU A 296 -21.52 23.02 -2.63
C LEU A 296 -21.48 22.92 -1.10
N VAL A 297 -20.28 22.74 -0.52
CA VAL A 297 -20.12 22.72 0.94
C VAL A 297 -20.61 24.03 1.56
N ILE A 298 -20.24 25.17 0.98
CA ILE A 298 -20.70 26.49 1.45
C ILE A 298 -22.22 26.65 1.32
N SER A 299 -22.84 26.16 0.24
CA SER A 299 -24.30 26.29 0.05
C SER A 299 -25.08 25.43 1.05
N ILE A 300 -24.58 24.23 1.38
CA ILE A 300 -25.15 23.36 2.40
C ILE A 300 -24.96 24.00 3.78
N ALA A 301 -23.74 24.45 4.12
CA ALA A 301 -23.44 25.06 5.42
C ALA A 301 -24.31 26.31 5.69
N LYS A 302 -24.62 27.10 4.66
CA LYS A 302 -25.53 28.25 4.78
C LYS A 302 -26.94 27.89 5.25
N LYS A 303 -27.41 26.66 5.04
CA LYS A 303 -28.73 26.20 5.55
C LYS A 303 -28.74 25.96 7.05
N TYR A 304 -27.56 25.85 7.66
CA TYR A 304 -27.38 25.50 9.07
C TYR A 304 -26.81 26.64 9.92
N THR A 305 -26.79 27.88 9.41
CA THR A 305 -26.20 29.05 10.10
C THR A 305 -26.79 29.37 11.46
N ASN A 306 -28.00 28.87 11.75
CA ASN A 306 -28.73 29.16 12.98
C ASN A 306 -28.74 27.97 13.97
N ARG A 307 -27.89 26.95 13.77
CA ARG A 307 -27.86 25.73 14.62
C ARG A 307 -26.72 25.68 15.65
N GLY A 308 -26.00 26.79 15.86
CA GLY A 308 -24.91 26.90 16.86
C GLY A 308 -23.55 26.93 16.21
#